data_AF-A0A6A6VZT5-F1
#
_entry.id   AF-A0A6A6VZT5-F1
#
_cell.length_a   1.000
_cell.length_b   1.000
_cell.length_c   1.000
_cell.angle_alpha   90.00
_cell.angle_beta   90.00
_cell.angle_gamma   90.00
#
_symmetry.space_group_name_H-M   'P 1'
#
loop_
_entity.id
_entity.type
_entity.pdbx_description
1 polymer ?
#
loop_
_entity_poly.entity_id
_entity_poly.type
_entity_poly.pdbx_seq_one_letter_code
_entity_poly.pdbx_strand_id
1 'polypeptide(L)'
;MPFERGIATPDDHYPQTNVTSPKDSTIVQAVHKSQQHNYVIVDAFESTASKYLRAPIIFDETSIPLTDTIDDISTPTSAKKPSIRTICIPKEVTQIIELPLGILQKDLLVFLDKDYWIRTWRLNSSTTGINLMRNLRRHFFLPRDWISSESLLFAHLATDGTLFCPQNGKMVVISTALASGW
;
A
#
# COMPACT_ATOMS: atom_id res chain seq x y z
N MET A 1 -23.14 -70.78 6.75
CA MET A 1 -22.70 -69.66 7.61
C MET A 1 -21.24 -69.93 7.94
N PRO A 2 -20.26 -69.15 7.45
CA PRO A 2 -20.22 -67.69 7.53
C PRO A 2 -20.14 -66.98 6.17
N PHE A 3 -20.33 -65.65 6.22
CA PHE A 3 -20.30 -64.69 5.12
C PHE A 3 -18.86 -64.32 4.72
N GLU A 4 -18.51 -64.41 3.44
CA GLU A 4 -17.31 -63.79 2.88
C GLU A 4 -17.58 -62.31 2.55
N ARG A 5 -16.70 -61.43 3.04
CA ARG A 5 -16.72 -59.99 2.75
C ARG A 5 -16.31 -59.74 1.31
N GLY A 6 -17.21 -59.20 0.51
CA GLY A 6 -16.84 -58.51 -0.73
C GLY A 6 -16.01 -57.27 -0.41
N ILE A 7 -14.82 -57.18 -0.98
CA ILE A 7 -14.00 -55.97 -0.98
C ILE A 7 -14.58 -55.05 -2.05
N ALA A 8 -15.22 -53.97 -1.63
CA ALA A 8 -15.54 -52.85 -2.50
C ALA A 8 -14.35 -51.88 -2.50
N THR A 9 -13.75 -51.66 -3.66
CA THR A 9 -12.80 -50.56 -3.90
C THR A 9 -13.57 -49.25 -3.99
N PRO A 10 -13.23 -48.20 -3.23
CA PRO A 10 -13.78 -46.87 -3.49
C PRO A 10 -12.96 -46.21 -4.61
N ASP A 11 -13.47 -46.31 -5.83
CA ASP A 11 -13.15 -45.38 -6.93
C ASP A 11 -13.85 -44.03 -6.64
N ASP A 12 -13.38 -43.30 -5.64
CA ASP A 12 -13.74 -41.89 -5.48
C ASP A 12 -12.72 -41.05 -6.24
N HIS A 13 -12.98 -40.91 -7.55
CA HIS A 13 -12.43 -39.82 -8.36
C HIS A 13 -12.98 -38.50 -7.82
N TYR A 14 -12.38 -38.00 -6.74
CA TYR A 14 -12.56 -36.60 -6.35
C TYR A 14 -12.04 -35.75 -7.51
N PRO A 15 -12.85 -34.88 -8.14
CA PRO A 15 -12.31 -33.97 -9.13
C PRO A 15 -11.31 -33.08 -8.39
N GLN A 16 -10.01 -33.31 -8.63
CA GLN A 16 -8.99 -32.31 -8.40
C GLN A 16 -9.36 -31.13 -9.29
N THR A 17 -10.10 -30.18 -8.73
CA THR A 17 -10.21 -28.85 -9.30
C THR A 17 -8.80 -28.28 -9.23
N ASN A 18 -8.05 -28.44 -10.31
CA ASN A 18 -6.84 -27.69 -10.57
C ASN A 18 -7.26 -26.23 -10.70
N VAL A 19 -7.47 -25.57 -9.55
CA VAL A 19 -7.57 -24.12 -9.47
C VAL A 19 -6.19 -23.64 -9.86
N THR A 20 -6.01 -23.46 -11.16
CA THR A 20 -4.82 -22.85 -11.73
C THR A 20 -4.88 -21.42 -11.21
N SER A 21 -4.10 -21.14 -10.17
CA SER A 21 -3.97 -19.78 -9.65
C SER A 21 -3.63 -18.88 -10.85
N PRO A 22 -4.34 -17.75 -11.05
CA PRO A 22 -4.11 -16.90 -12.20
C PRO A 22 -2.62 -16.54 -12.28
N LYS A 23 -2.04 -16.71 -13.48
CA LYS A 23 -0.59 -16.53 -13.72
C LYS A 23 -0.10 -15.12 -13.39
N ASP A 24 -1.02 -14.17 -13.35
CA ASP A 24 -0.84 -12.80 -12.93
C ASP A 24 -1.92 -12.49 -11.88
N SER A 25 -1.50 -12.20 -10.66
CA SER A 25 -2.41 -11.82 -9.57
C SER A 25 -1.97 -10.48 -9.01
N THR A 26 -2.90 -9.52 -8.99
CA THR A 26 -2.73 -8.27 -8.25
C THR A 26 -3.23 -8.47 -6.84
N ILE A 27 -2.32 -8.32 -5.88
CA ILE A 27 -2.63 -8.46 -4.46
C ILE A 27 -2.52 -7.09 -3.81
N VAL A 28 -3.59 -6.67 -3.15
CA VAL A 28 -3.57 -5.48 -2.27
C VAL A 28 -2.97 -5.91 -0.94
N GLN A 29 -1.84 -5.32 -0.59
CA GLN A 29 -1.09 -5.64 0.61
C GLN A 29 -1.49 -4.74 1.78
N ALA A 30 -1.67 -3.45 1.53
CA ALA A 30 -2.04 -2.49 2.55
C ALA A 30 -2.82 -1.30 1.97
N VAL A 31 -3.61 -0.66 2.82
CA VAL A 31 -4.29 0.60 2.52
C VAL A 31 -3.95 1.59 3.61
N HIS A 32 -3.29 2.69 3.26
CA HIS A 32 -2.91 3.75 4.19
C HIS A 32 -3.74 5.00 3.90
N LYS A 33 -4.49 5.49 4.89
CA LYS A 33 -5.12 6.81 4.79
C LYS A 33 -4.13 7.89 5.19
N SER A 34 -4.16 9.03 4.49
CA SER A 34 -3.42 10.21 4.92
C SER A 34 -4.05 10.82 6.15
N GLN A 35 -3.23 11.53 6.91
CA GLN A 35 -3.66 12.11 8.19
C GLN A 35 -4.72 13.21 8.03
N GLN A 36 -4.79 13.86 6.86
CA GLN A 36 -5.80 14.87 6.56
C GLN A 36 -7.05 14.27 5.88
N HIS A 37 -7.13 12.94 5.71
CA HIS A 37 -8.20 12.25 4.96
C HIS A 37 -8.36 12.75 3.52
N ASN A 38 -7.29 13.30 2.96
CA ASN A 38 -7.28 13.77 1.58
C ASN A 38 -6.77 12.70 0.63
N TYR A 39 -6.04 11.69 1.14
CA TYR A 39 -5.42 10.68 0.31
C TYR A 39 -5.56 9.27 0.86
N VAL A 40 -5.65 8.31 -0.05
CA VAL A 40 -5.56 6.89 0.25
C VAL A 40 -4.44 6.28 -0.59
N ILE A 41 -3.44 5.69 0.05
CA ILE A 41 -2.43 4.86 -0.61
C ILE A 41 -2.94 3.43 -0.63
N VAL A 42 -3.11 2.88 -1.82
CA VAL A 42 -3.30 1.44 -2.02
C VAL A 42 -1.95 0.88 -2.43
N ASP A 43 -1.37 0.12 -1.53
CA ASP A 43 -0.14 -0.61 -1.78
C ASP A 43 -0.49 -1.98 -2.36
N ALA A 44 -0.20 -2.14 -3.64
CA ALA A 44 -0.48 -3.35 -4.38
C ALA A 44 0.79 -3.84 -5.08
N PHE A 45 0.89 -5.16 -5.22
CA PHE A 45 1.91 -5.77 -6.03
C PHE A 45 1.32 -6.74 -7.03
N GLU A 46 1.97 -6.82 -8.18
CA GLU A 46 1.72 -7.85 -9.18
C GLU A 46 2.77 -8.95 -9.01
N SER A 47 2.30 -10.16 -8.73
CA SER A 47 3.14 -11.35 -8.72
C SER A 47 3.00 -12.04 -10.06
N THR A 48 4.06 -11.98 -10.86
CA THR A 48 4.25 -12.84 -12.04
C THR A 48 5.35 -13.86 -11.75
N ALA A 49 5.39 -14.97 -12.48
CA ALA A 49 6.38 -16.04 -12.28
C ALA A 49 7.86 -15.58 -12.35
N SER A 50 8.14 -14.37 -12.84
CA SER A 50 9.50 -13.82 -13.02
C SER A 50 9.71 -12.43 -12.41
N LYS A 51 8.66 -11.70 -12.01
CA LYS A 51 8.77 -10.31 -11.57
C LYS A 51 7.79 -10.01 -10.44
N TYR A 52 8.32 -9.31 -9.44
CA TYR A 52 7.58 -8.67 -8.36
C TYR A 52 7.56 -7.17 -8.64
N LEU A 53 6.40 -6.62 -8.98
CA LEU A 53 6.22 -5.19 -9.22
C LEU A 53 5.35 -4.60 -8.12
N ARG A 54 5.95 -3.78 -7.25
CA ARG A 54 5.23 -2.99 -6.25
C ARG A 54 5.11 -1.55 -6.74
N ALA A 55 3.90 -1.05 -6.86
CA ALA A 55 3.64 0.32 -7.31
C ALA A 55 2.46 0.90 -6.52
N PRO A 56 2.71 1.74 -5.50
CA PRO A 56 1.62 2.31 -4.73
C PRO A 56 0.78 3.25 -5.60
N ILE A 57 -0.53 3.13 -5.46
CA ILE A 57 -1.51 4.00 -6.12
C ILE A 57 -2.07 4.95 -5.07
N ILE A 58 -2.02 6.25 -5.34
CA ILE A 58 -2.55 7.27 -4.42
C ILE A 58 -3.84 7.84 -5.00
N PHE A 59 -4.92 7.75 -4.25
CA PHE A 59 -6.21 8.34 -4.57
C PHE A 59 -6.40 9.63 -3.77
N ASP A 60 -7.02 10.64 -4.39
CA ASP A 60 -7.43 11.89 -3.75
C ASP A 60 -8.90 11.81 -3.33
N GLU A 61 -9.13 11.68 -2.02
CA GLU A 61 -10.43 11.49 -1.38
C GLU A 61 -11.27 12.78 -1.38
N THR A 62 -10.66 13.97 -1.59
CA THR A 62 -11.39 15.25 -1.68
C THR A 62 -12.33 15.32 -2.89
N SER A 63 -12.17 14.39 -3.84
CA SER A 63 -13.00 14.28 -5.04
C SER A 63 -14.24 13.39 -4.87
N ILE A 64 -14.40 12.74 -3.72
CA ILE A 64 -15.57 11.90 -3.42
C ILE A 64 -16.67 12.76 -2.81
N PRO A 65 -17.82 12.95 -3.49
CA PRO A 65 -18.94 13.66 -2.90
C PRO A 65 -19.50 12.86 -1.71
N LEU A 66 -19.41 13.42 -0.50
CA LEU A 66 -20.11 12.92 0.68
C LEU A 66 -21.60 13.26 0.51
N THR A 67 -22.40 12.31 0.04
CA THR A 67 -23.86 12.42 0.08
C THR A 67 -24.35 11.99 1.46
N ASP A 68 -24.44 12.94 2.39
CA ASP A 68 -25.07 12.73 3.71
C ASP A 68 -26.54 13.17 3.76
N THR A 69 -27.12 13.67 2.68
CA THR A 69 -28.52 14.14 2.67
C THR A 69 -29.46 13.04 2.19
N ILE A 70 -30.10 12.37 3.15
CA ILE A 70 -31.41 11.73 2.96
C ILE A 70 -32.43 12.87 2.78
N ASP A 71 -32.44 13.51 1.61
CA ASP A 71 -33.45 14.51 1.29
C ASP A 71 -34.22 14.10 0.05
N ASP A 72 -35.49 13.81 0.32
CA ASP A 72 -36.69 13.81 -0.50
C ASP A 72 -36.64 13.35 -1.96
N ILE A 73 -37.44 12.30 -2.18
CA ILE A 73 -37.95 11.83 -3.47
C ILE A 73 -38.70 12.97 -4.14
N SER A 74 -38.03 13.80 -4.95
CA SER A 74 -38.62 14.61 -6.03
C SER A 74 -37.55 15.35 -6.82
N THR A 75 -36.91 14.67 -7.78
CA THR A 75 -36.46 15.15 -9.12
C THR A 75 -35.25 14.33 -9.61
N PRO A 76 -35.22 13.86 -10.86
CA PRO A 76 -34.05 13.21 -11.45
C PRO A 76 -33.00 14.27 -11.80
N THR A 77 -32.35 14.82 -10.77
CA THR A 77 -31.19 15.68 -10.98
C THR A 77 -30.04 14.76 -11.38
N SER A 78 -29.47 14.99 -12.58
CA SER A 78 -28.39 14.21 -13.17
C SER A 78 -27.26 14.00 -12.14
N ALA A 79 -27.24 12.83 -11.51
CA ALA A 79 -26.28 12.51 -10.47
C ALA A 79 -24.88 12.57 -11.07
N LYS A 80 -24.10 13.57 -10.66
CA LYS A 80 -22.70 13.73 -11.06
C LYS A 80 -21.97 12.44 -10.68
N LYS A 81 -21.55 11.66 -11.67
CA LYS A 81 -20.84 10.40 -11.46
C LYS A 81 -19.62 10.67 -10.54
N PRO A 82 -19.46 9.94 -9.43
CA PRO A 82 -18.29 10.10 -8.58
C PRO A 82 -17.04 9.80 -9.39
N SER A 83 -16.08 10.73 -9.38
CA SER A 83 -14.83 10.63 -10.12
C SER A 83 -13.70 10.76 -9.12
N ILE A 84 -13.09 9.62 -8.78
CA ILE A 84 -11.91 9.56 -7.91
C ILE A 84 -10.69 9.96 -8.72
N ARG A 85 -9.94 10.96 -8.25
CA ARG A 85 -8.69 11.38 -8.87
C ARG A 85 -7.53 10.51 -8.36
N THR A 86 -6.62 10.12 -9.24
CA THR A 86 -5.37 9.47 -8.88
C THR A 86 -4.22 10.48 -8.94
N ILE A 87 -3.30 10.40 -7.99
CA ILE A 87 -2.04 11.16 -8.02
C ILE A 87 -0.99 10.31 -8.72
N CYS A 88 -0.36 10.90 -9.73
CA CYS A 88 0.75 10.28 -10.43
C CYS A 88 2.03 10.43 -9.61
N ILE A 89 2.62 9.31 -9.19
CA ILE A 89 3.98 9.27 -8.66
C ILE A 89 4.93 9.12 -9.85
N PRO A 90 5.91 10.03 -10.04
CA PRO A 90 6.90 9.91 -11.09
C PRO A 90 7.62 8.57 -11.05
N LYS A 91 7.90 7.99 -12.21
CA LYS A 91 8.47 6.64 -12.35
C LYS A 91 9.77 6.49 -11.57
N GLU A 92 10.59 7.53 -11.52
CA GLU A 92 11.86 7.56 -10.80
C GLU A 92 11.67 7.39 -9.28
N VAL A 93 10.57 7.91 -8.73
CA VAL A 93 10.22 7.75 -7.31
C VAL A 93 9.61 6.37 -7.09
N THR A 94 8.68 5.94 -7.93
CA THR A 94 8.06 4.60 -7.82
C THR A 94 9.10 3.48 -7.86
N GLN A 95 10.14 3.60 -8.69
CA GLN A 95 11.18 2.58 -8.82
C GLN A 95 12.07 2.40 -7.60
N ILE A 96 12.13 3.38 -6.69
CA ILE A 96 12.95 3.29 -5.49
C ILE A 96 12.14 2.94 -4.24
N ILE A 97 10.81 3.07 -4.27
CA ILE A 97 9.94 2.70 -3.15
C ILE A 97 10.03 1.18 -2.96
N GLU A 98 10.47 0.78 -1.77
CA GLU A 98 10.37 -0.59 -1.29
C GLU A 98 9.07 -0.79 -0.53
N LEU A 99 8.71 0.16 0.34
CA LEU A 99 7.48 0.11 1.15
C LEU A 99 6.92 1.52 1.39
N PRO A 100 5.67 1.81 1.00
CA PRO A 100 4.99 3.02 1.47
C PRO A 100 4.68 2.93 2.97
N LEU A 101 5.00 3.98 3.72
CA LEU A 101 4.75 4.05 5.16
C LEU A 101 3.55 4.94 5.50
N GLY A 102 3.23 5.92 4.64
CA GLY A 102 2.08 6.79 4.80
C GLY A 102 2.27 8.16 4.16
N ILE A 103 1.29 9.05 4.36
CA ILE A 103 1.35 10.45 3.94
C ILE A 103 1.17 11.33 5.18
N LEU A 104 2.17 12.16 5.47
CA LEU A 104 2.12 13.19 6.52
C LEU A 104 1.46 14.48 6.00
N GLN A 105 1.34 15.46 6.89
CA GLN A 105 0.88 16.80 6.55
C GLN A 105 1.71 17.41 5.40
N LYS A 106 1.13 18.39 4.70
CA LYS A 106 1.73 19.06 3.53
C LYS A 106 2.02 18.11 2.35
N ASP A 107 1.23 17.04 2.25
CA ASP A 107 1.26 16.04 1.18
C ASP A 107 2.65 15.37 1.06
N LEU A 108 3.24 15.00 2.19
CA LEU A 108 4.55 14.35 2.24
C LEU A 108 4.38 12.83 2.28
N LEU A 109 4.63 12.17 1.15
CA LEU A 109 4.75 10.72 1.08
C LEU A 109 6.00 10.27 1.81
N VAL A 110 5.84 9.36 2.76
CA VAL A 110 6.92 8.72 3.50
C VAL A 110 7.01 7.26 3.08
N PHE A 111 8.22 6.81 2.79
CA PHE A 111 8.45 5.44 2.35
C PHE A 111 9.85 4.96 2.72
N LEU A 112 10.01 3.65 2.79
CA LEU A 112 11.31 2.98 2.82
C LEU A 112 11.76 2.75 1.38
N ASP A 113 13.02 3.06 1.07
CA ASP A 113 13.60 2.74 -0.24
C ASP A 113 14.31 1.38 -0.25
N LYS A 114 14.73 0.94 -1.43
CA LYS A 114 15.47 -0.32 -1.65
C LYS A 114 16.84 -0.39 -0.97
N ASP A 115 17.38 0.77 -0.62
CA ASP A 115 18.63 0.92 0.13
C ASP A 115 18.36 1.05 1.64
N TYR A 116 17.12 0.83 2.09
CA TYR A 116 16.68 0.88 3.49
C TYR A 116 16.77 2.28 4.13
N TRP A 117 16.76 3.34 3.32
CA TRP A 117 16.56 4.70 3.80
C TRP A 117 15.08 5.03 3.92
N ILE A 118 14.69 5.55 5.08
CA ILE A 118 13.43 6.27 5.22
C ILE A 118 13.56 7.59 4.47
N ARG A 119 12.68 7.77 3.49
CA ARG A 119 12.64 8.97 2.65
C ARG A 119 11.28 9.63 2.71
N THR A 120 11.30 10.93 2.41
CA THR A 120 10.09 11.71 2.16
C THR A 120 10.12 12.30 0.76
N TRP A 121 8.98 12.30 0.08
CA TRP A 121 8.77 12.98 -1.18
C TRP A 121 7.48 13.79 -1.15
N ARG A 122 7.49 15.00 -1.71
CA ARG A 122 6.30 15.87 -1.75
C ARG A 122 5.42 15.54 -2.94
N LEU A 123 4.17 15.14 -2.67
CA LEU A 123 3.14 14.92 -3.68
C LEU A 123 2.87 16.22 -4.44
N ASN A 124 2.39 16.09 -5.68
CA ASN A 124 2.04 17.22 -6.56
C ASN A 124 3.18 18.22 -6.83
N SER A 125 4.44 17.85 -6.54
CA SER A 125 5.56 18.69 -6.92
C SER A 125 5.72 18.64 -8.45
N SER A 126 5.54 19.77 -9.12
CA SER A 126 5.60 19.90 -10.60
C SER A 126 7.02 19.75 -11.18
N THR A 127 7.97 19.27 -10.38
CA THR A 127 9.38 19.20 -10.75
C THR A 127 9.71 17.92 -11.50
N THR A 128 10.26 18.05 -12.70
CA THR A 128 10.80 16.95 -13.51
C THR A 128 12.33 16.89 -13.44
N GLY A 129 12.89 15.73 -13.76
CA GLY A 129 14.34 15.52 -13.89
C GLY A 129 15.12 15.84 -12.61
N ILE A 130 16.16 16.67 -12.72
CA ILE A 130 17.10 16.99 -11.62
C ILE A 130 16.40 17.64 -10.42
N ASN A 131 15.29 18.36 -10.66
CA ASN A 131 14.51 18.99 -9.61
C ASN A 131 13.64 17.98 -8.84
N LEU A 132 13.30 16.84 -9.45
CA LEU A 132 12.57 15.77 -8.77
C LEU A 132 13.38 15.19 -7.63
N MET A 133 14.69 14.97 -7.86
CA MET A 133 15.61 14.45 -6.86
C MET A 133 15.84 15.42 -5.70
N ARG A 134 15.69 16.74 -5.90
CA ARG A 134 15.71 17.74 -4.82
C ARG A 134 14.51 17.63 -3.89
N ASN A 135 13.38 17.15 -4.41
CA ASN A 135 12.17 16.89 -3.63
C ASN A 135 12.18 15.51 -2.97
N LEU A 136 13.31 14.81 -2.98
CA LEU A 136 13.50 13.56 -2.28
C LEU A 136 14.52 13.74 -1.15
N ARG A 137 14.08 13.57 0.09
CA ARG A 137 14.95 13.69 1.27
C ARG A 137 15.14 12.35 1.96
N ARG A 138 16.37 12.08 2.40
CA ARG A 138 16.73 10.96 3.27
C ARG A 138 16.73 11.44 4.71
N HIS A 139 16.22 10.61 5.63
CA HIS A 139 16.12 10.97 7.04
C HIS A 139 16.86 9.99 7.94
N PHE A 140 16.55 8.71 7.81
CA PHE A 140 17.08 7.67 8.69
C PHE A 140 17.40 6.42 7.88
N PHE A 141 18.48 5.74 8.23
CA PHE A 141 18.86 4.47 7.63
C PHE A 141 18.46 3.34 8.57
N LEU A 142 17.66 2.40 8.05
CA LEU A 142 17.10 1.29 8.79
C LEU A 142 17.98 0.06 8.57
N PRO A 143 18.61 -0.49 9.62
CA PRO A 143 19.45 -1.67 9.45
C PRO A 143 18.64 -2.85 8.90
N ARG A 144 19.21 -3.57 7.91
CA ARG A 144 18.52 -4.66 7.21
C ARG A 144 18.12 -5.82 8.11
N ASP A 145 18.85 -6.01 9.20
CA ASP A 145 18.64 -7.02 10.21
C ASP A 145 17.52 -6.66 11.21
N TRP A 146 17.00 -5.43 11.17
CA TRP A 146 15.93 -5.02 12.09
C TRP A 146 14.56 -5.56 11.66
N ILE A 147 14.33 -5.78 10.36
CA ILE A 147 12.98 -6.02 9.87
C ILE A 147 12.97 -6.98 8.69
N SER A 148 12.09 -7.97 8.76
CA SER A 148 11.69 -8.78 7.62
C SER A 148 10.63 -8.03 6.79
N SER A 149 10.48 -8.36 5.50
CA SER A 149 9.42 -7.80 4.65
C SER A 149 8.02 -7.97 5.25
N GLU A 150 7.80 -9.04 6.02
CA GLU A 150 6.55 -9.30 6.74
C GLU A 150 6.38 -8.42 7.99
N SER A 151 7.44 -8.21 8.77
CA SER A 151 7.34 -7.38 9.97
C SER A 151 7.23 -5.89 9.62
N LEU A 152 7.76 -5.48 8.47
CA LEU A 152 7.64 -4.13 7.92
C LEU A 152 6.18 -3.69 7.71
N LEU A 153 5.25 -4.64 7.51
CA LEU A 153 3.81 -4.36 7.43
C LEU A 153 3.22 -3.79 8.71
N PHE A 154 3.85 -4.05 9.86
CA PHE A 154 3.42 -3.54 11.15
C PHE A 154 4.11 -2.23 11.52
N ALA A 155 4.97 -1.69 10.65
CA ALA A 155 5.52 -0.36 10.85
C ALA A 155 4.38 0.68 10.78
N HIS A 156 4.36 1.60 11.74
CA HIS A 156 3.31 2.60 11.84
C HIS A 156 3.92 4.00 11.88
N LEU A 157 3.49 4.85 10.96
CA LEU A 157 3.87 6.26 10.91
C LEU A 157 2.80 7.11 11.61
N ALA A 158 3.18 7.72 12.73
CA ALA A 158 2.31 8.64 13.47
C ALA A 158 2.24 10.03 12.81
N THR A 159 1.23 10.79 13.21
CA THR A 159 0.91 12.14 12.68
C THR A 159 2.04 13.15 12.86
N ASP A 160 2.82 13.02 13.92
CA ASP A 160 3.95 13.88 14.26
C ASP A 160 5.22 13.53 13.48
N GLY A 161 5.19 12.48 12.65
CA GLY A 161 6.35 11.96 11.94
C GLY A 161 7.18 10.95 12.72
N THR A 162 6.72 10.53 13.91
CA THR A 162 7.33 9.42 14.65
C THR A 162 7.05 8.11 13.93
N LEU A 163 8.09 7.32 13.65
CA LEU A 163 7.93 5.98 13.07
C LEU A 163 8.09 4.91 14.15
N PHE A 164 7.06 4.10 14.33
CA PHE A 164 7.09 2.90 15.15
C PHE A 164 7.45 1.71 14.27
N CYS A 165 8.53 1.03 14.63
CA CYS A 165 9.08 -0.04 13.83
C CYS A 165 9.27 -1.30 14.66
N PRO A 166 8.77 -2.46 14.24
CA PRO A 166 9.12 -3.71 14.89
C PRO A 166 10.60 -4.02 14.68
N GLN A 167 11.26 -4.53 15.72
CA GLN A 167 12.63 -4.99 15.73
C GLN A 167 12.74 -6.21 16.66
N ASN A 168 12.98 -7.40 16.11
CA ASN A 168 13.20 -8.63 16.88
C ASN A 168 12.16 -8.86 18.00
N GLY A 169 10.87 -8.68 17.69
CA GLY A 169 9.76 -8.83 18.64
C GLY A 169 9.57 -7.67 19.62
N LYS A 170 10.37 -6.60 19.51
CA LYS A 170 10.19 -5.33 20.23
C LYS A 170 9.67 -4.26 19.27
N MET A 171 9.19 -3.16 19.81
CA MET A 171 8.82 -1.98 19.02
C MET A 171 9.78 -0.84 19.35
N VAL A 172 10.43 -0.31 18.32
CA VAL A 172 11.39 0.80 18.39
C VAL A 172 10.69 2.06 17.93
N VAL A 173 10.98 3.15 18.64
CA VAL A 173 10.51 4.49 18.29
C VAL A 173 11.63 5.21 17.57
N ILE A 174 11.41 5.57 16.31
CA ILE A 174 12.32 6.41 15.53
C ILE A 174 11.71 7.80 15.51
N SER A 175 12.16 8.65 16.43
CA SER A 175 11.81 10.07 16.46
C SER A 175 12.64 10.80 15.41
N THR A 176 12.06 11.07 14.27
CA THR A 176 12.71 11.78 13.17
C THR A 176 11.90 13.03 12.83
N ALA A 177 12.59 14.10 12.47
CA ALA A 177 12.03 15.37 12.03
C ALA A 177 11.35 15.29 10.64
N LEU A 178 10.64 14.19 10.35
CA LEU A 178 10.00 13.94 9.05
C LEU A 178 9.01 15.06 8.70
N ALA A 179 8.30 15.58 9.71
CA ALA A 179 7.29 16.62 9.56
C ALA A 179 7.86 18.06 9.61
N SER A 180 9.03 18.29 10.22
CA SER A 180 9.54 19.64 10.50
C SER A 180 10.58 20.16 9.50
N GLY A 181 11.04 19.34 8.55
CA GLY A 181 12.10 19.70 7.60
C GLY A 181 11.66 20.37 6.30
N TRP A 182 10.36 20.51 6.03
CA TRP A 182 9.80 20.89 4.72
C TRP A 182 9.09 22.24 4.69
#